data_AF-A0A5Q4H1E4-F1
#
_entry.id   AF-A0A5Q4H1E4-F1
#
_cell.length_a   1.000
_cell.length_b   1.000
_cell.length_c   1.000
_cell.angle_alpha   90.00
_cell.angle_beta   90.00
_cell.angle_gamma   90.00
#
_symmetry.space_group_name_H-M   'P 1'
#
loop_
_entity.id
_entity.type
_entity.pdbx_description
1 polymer ?
#
loop_
_entity_poly.entity_id
_entity_poly.type
_entity_poly.pdbx_seq_one_letter_code
_entity_poly.pdbx_strand_id
1 'polypeptide(L)'
;MPSQSPTRADEVEQLMLNARLRDAIEPFLDESIDLMHSGRMTTNTENDYLQSMLAWEYAPVLPISHWFSPELSLPDPARLDDLEIHQLLWETIHRLDEQRIALAYTDHLSDRQLYCVLYRDILPTAEKKLERRAGYLYWFCLDEQDDPPTWLRYYASEPQRQRWAWENSQLPPPREQLPYPRVMPGPPPPV
;
A
#
# COMPACT_ATOMS: atom_id res chain seq x y z
N MET A 1 30.32 19.77 -6.24
CA MET A 1 29.31 20.38 -7.13
C MET A 1 28.72 21.56 -6.38
N PRO A 2 28.82 22.81 -6.87
CA PRO A 2 28.28 23.96 -6.14
C PRO A 2 26.76 24.01 -6.33
N SER A 3 26.01 24.05 -5.23
CA SER A 3 24.57 24.31 -5.23
C SER A 3 24.34 25.77 -5.61
N GLN A 4 23.79 26.04 -6.79
CA GLN A 4 23.34 27.38 -7.16
C GLN A 4 22.16 27.78 -6.26
N SER A 5 22.26 28.96 -5.64
CA SER A 5 21.13 29.58 -4.94
C SER A 5 20.03 29.93 -5.94
N PRO A 6 18.74 29.74 -5.61
CA PRO A 6 17.64 30.05 -6.51
C PRO A 6 17.64 31.55 -6.88
N THR A 7 17.23 31.87 -8.11
CA THR A 7 17.12 33.25 -8.55
C THR A 7 15.84 33.89 -8.00
N ARG A 8 15.80 35.22 -7.91
CA ARG A 8 14.61 35.97 -7.50
C ARG A 8 13.38 35.68 -8.39
N ALA A 9 13.61 35.33 -9.66
CA ALA A 9 12.53 34.94 -10.57
C ALA A 9 11.94 33.58 -10.17
N ASP A 10 12.80 32.62 -9.82
CA ASP A 10 12.38 31.29 -9.33
C ASP A 10 11.58 31.42 -8.02
N GLU A 11 11.99 32.30 -7.11
CA GLU A 11 11.25 32.57 -5.87
C GLU A 11 9.84 33.11 -6.12
N VAL A 12 9.69 34.03 -7.08
CA VAL A 12 8.37 34.56 -7.46
C VAL A 12 7.50 33.48 -8.08
N GLU A 13 8.03 32.65 -8.97
CA GLU A 13 7.29 31.54 -9.57
C GLU A 13 6.81 30.53 -8.52
N GLN A 14 7.65 30.20 -7.55
CA GLN A 14 7.28 29.29 -6.46
C GLN A 14 6.18 29.86 -5.57
N LEU A 15 6.19 31.16 -5.29
CA LEU A 15 5.11 31.84 -4.57
C LEU A 15 3.80 31.87 -5.39
N MET A 16 3.88 32.10 -6.70
CA MET A 16 2.71 32.07 -7.58
C MET A 16 2.10 30.68 -7.69
N LEU A 17 2.94 29.63 -7.76
CA LEU A 17 2.50 28.24 -7.71
C LEU A 17 1.81 27.93 -6.38
N ASN A 18 2.42 28.37 -5.26
CA ASN A 18 1.87 28.17 -3.92
C ASN A 18 0.47 28.75 -3.76
N ALA A 19 0.27 29.99 -4.21
CA ALA A 19 -1.04 30.63 -4.16
C ALA A 19 -2.10 29.80 -4.91
N ARG A 20 -1.79 29.34 -6.14
CA ARG A 20 -2.72 28.51 -6.93
C ARG A 20 -3.02 27.17 -6.26
N LEU A 21 -2.03 26.53 -5.65
CA LEU A 21 -2.20 25.25 -4.97
C LEU A 21 -3.05 25.40 -3.70
N ARG A 22 -2.86 26.50 -2.95
CA ARG A 22 -3.70 26.85 -1.79
C ARG A 22 -5.16 27.08 -2.18
N ASP A 23 -5.39 27.86 -3.23
CA ASP A 23 -6.75 28.09 -3.75
C ASP A 23 -7.40 26.77 -4.21
N ALA A 24 -6.62 25.89 -4.83
CA ALA A 24 -7.13 24.61 -5.33
C ALA A 24 -7.43 23.59 -4.22
N ILE A 25 -6.70 23.63 -3.10
CA ILE A 25 -6.93 22.70 -1.97
C ILE A 25 -8.04 23.19 -1.05
N GLU A 26 -8.35 24.50 -1.03
CA GLU A 26 -9.36 25.12 -0.15
C GLU A 26 -10.68 24.33 -0.05
N PRO A 27 -11.28 23.79 -1.13
CA PRO A 27 -12.53 23.02 -1.05
C PRO A 27 -12.44 21.70 -0.28
N PHE A 28 -11.22 21.20 -0.05
CA PHE A 28 -10.94 19.91 0.58
C PHE A 28 -10.38 20.05 2.00
N LEU A 29 -10.06 21.28 2.45
CA LEU A 29 -9.58 21.53 3.80
C LEU A 29 -10.74 21.39 4.80
N ASP A 30 -10.56 20.54 5.81
CA ASP A 30 -11.42 20.49 6.99
C ASP A 30 -10.69 21.07 8.23
N GLU A 31 -11.41 21.20 9.36
CA GLU A 31 -10.86 21.75 10.62
C GLU A 31 -9.62 20.97 11.14
N SER A 32 -9.37 19.73 10.65
CA SER A 32 -8.22 18.92 11.07
C SER A 32 -6.94 19.21 10.29
N ILE A 33 -7.06 19.75 9.06
CA ILE A 33 -5.91 20.10 8.22
C ILE A 33 -5.32 21.47 8.60
N ASP A 34 -6.12 22.38 9.15
CA ASP A 34 -5.68 23.69 9.63
C ASP A 34 -4.56 23.61 10.69
N LEU A 35 -4.51 22.52 11.47
CA LEU A 35 -3.52 22.30 12.53
C LEU A 35 -2.09 22.03 12.02
N MET A 36 -1.94 21.57 10.77
CA MET A 36 -0.63 21.32 10.16
C MET A 36 0.09 22.61 9.72
N HIS A 37 -0.59 23.75 9.68
CA HIS A 37 -0.01 25.05 9.33
C HIS A 37 0.89 25.65 10.42
N SER A 38 1.14 24.95 11.52
CA SER A 38 1.94 25.43 12.66
C SER A 38 3.46 25.34 12.48
N GLY A 39 3.96 24.80 11.35
CA GLY A 39 5.39 24.66 11.04
C GLY A 39 5.89 25.53 9.87
N ARG A 40 7.08 26.14 10.02
CA ARG A 40 7.75 26.90 8.95
C ARG A 40 8.32 25.96 7.87
N MET A 41 7.50 25.56 6.90
CA MET A 41 7.99 24.94 5.66
C MET A 41 8.54 26.01 4.70
N THR A 42 9.47 25.62 3.82
CA THR A 42 9.83 26.47 2.68
C THR A 42 8.71 26.41 1.64
N THR A 43 8.57 27.46 0.82
CA THR A 43 7.54 27.51 -0.25
C THR A 43 7.60 26.30 -1.18
N ASN A 44 8.80 25.83 -1.53
CA ASN A 44 8.98 24.66 -2.39
C ASN A 44 8.45 23.38 -1.71
N THR A 45 8.81 23.18 -0.44
CA THR A 45 8.33 22.03 0.34
C THR A 45 6.81 22.05 0.50
N GLU A 46 6.23 23.24 0.73
CA GLU A 46 4.79 23.38 0.79
C GLU A 46 4.13 23.11 -0.56
N ASN A 47 4.72 23.55 -1.67
CA ASN A 47 4.22 23.24 -3.01
C ASN A 47 4.20 21.73 -3.28
N ASP A 48 5.28 21.01 -2.96
CA ASP A 48 5.36 19.55 -3.11
C ASP A 48 4.30 18.84 -2.27
N TYR A 49 4.07 19.33 -1.04
CA TYR A 49 3.05 18.82 -0.13
C TYR A 49 1.63 19.03 -0.68
N LEU A 50 1.28 20.27 -1.07
CA LEU A 50 -0.03 20.60 -1.62
C LEU A 50 -0.30 19.86 -2.94
N GLN A 51 0.70 19.70 -3.79
CA GLN A 51 0.59 18.88 -5.00
C GLN A 51 0.30 17.42 -4.68
N SER A 52 0.94 16.87 -3.65
CA SER A 52 0.71 15.49 -3.21
C SER A 52 -0.71 15.31 -2.65
N MET A 53 -1.21 16.27 -1.87
CA MET A 53 -2.59 16.29 -1.41
C MET A 53 -3.59 16.36 -2.56
N LEU A 54 -3.42 17.31 -3.48
CA LEU A 54 -4.33 17.45 -4.63
C LEU A 54 -4.30 16.22 -5.55
N ALA A 55 -3.11 15.64 -5.77
CA ALA A 55 -2.99 14.40 -6.52
C ALA A 55 -3.78 13.26 -5.85
N TRP A 56 -3.83 13.23 -4.52
CA TRP A 56 -4.64 12.28 -3.77
C TRP A 56 -6.14 12.55 -3.89
N GLU A 57 -6.55 13.79 -3.68
CA GLU A 57 -7.95 14.20 -3.77
C GLU A 57 -8.55 13.90 -5.15
N TYR A 58 -7.83 14.26 -6.21
CA TYR A 58 -8.28 14.04 -7.58
C TYR A 58 -8.05 12.63 -8.12
N ALA A 59 -7.25 11.80 -7.45
CA ALA A 59 -7.01 10.45 -7.94
C ALA A 59 -8.35 9.68 -8.06
N PRO A 60 -8.55 8.95 -9.17
CA PRO A 60 -9.76 8.17 -9.33
C PRO A 60 -9.72 6.93 -8.42
N VAL A 61 -10.88 6.57 -7.88
CA VAL A 61 -11.08 5.31 -7.16
C VAL A 61 -11.44 4.25 -8.21
N LEU A 62 -10.58 3.25 -8.39
CA LEU A 62 -10.74 2.21 -9.41
C LEU A 62 -10.33 0.84 -8.86
N PRO A 63 -10.95 -0.26 -9.31
CA PRO A 63 -10.46 -1.60 -9.05
C PRO A 63 -8.97 -1.72 -9.41
N ILE A 64 -8.18 -2.42 -8.59
CA ILE A 64 -6.74 -2.62 -8.86
C ILE A 64 -6.52 -3.28 -10.23
N SER A 65 -7.39 -4.20 -10.65
CA SER A 65 -7.41 -4.81 -11.99
C SER A 65 -7.37 -3.77 -13.13
N HIS A 66 -8.06 -2.64 -12.97
CA HIS A 66 -8.14 -1.56 -13.97
C HIS A 66 -6.90 -0.65 -13.98
N TRP A 67 -5.92 -0.87 -13.09
CA TRP A 67 -4.71 -0.05 -13.08
C TRP A 67 -3.77 -0.39 -14.25
N PHE A 68 -3.96 -1.56 -14.84
CA PHE A 68 -3.12 -2.15 -15.87
C PHE A 68 -3.65 -1.88 -17.29
N SER A 69 -2.74 -1.88 -18.26
CA SER A 69 -3.07 -1.82 -19.69
C SER A 69 -2.30 -2.90 -20.45
N PRO A 70 -2.96 -4.00 -20.90
CA PRO A 70 -4.38 -4.29 -20.74
C PRO A 70 -4.77 -4.59 -19.29
N GLU A 71 -6.07 -4.47 -19.00
CA GLU A 71 -6.66 -4.79 -17.68
C GLU A 71 -6.19 -6.16 -17.19
N LEU A 72 -5.84 -6.24 -15.91
CA LEU A 72 -5.39 -7.49 -15.30
C LEU A 72 -6.60 -8.32 -14.87
N SER A 73 -6.90 -9.32 -15.68
CA SER A 73 -7.97 -10.29 -15.43
C SER A 73 -7.37 -11.68 -15.23
N LEU A 74 -7.79 -12.35 -14.15
CA LEU A 74 -7.36 -13.69 -13.79
C LEU A 74 -8.44 -14.72 -14.14
N PRO A 75 -8.10 -15.88 -14.72
CA PRO A 75 -9.05 -16.96 -14.91
C PRO A 75 -9.60 -17.52 -13.60
N ASP A 76 -10.75 -18.18 -13.67
CA ASP A 76 -11.35 -18.85 -12.51
C ASP A 76 -10.43 -19.97 -11.98
N PRO A 77 -10.01 -19.94 -10.70
CA PRO A 77 -9.11 -20.93 -10.12
C PRO A 77 -9.65 -22.37 -10.17
N ALA A 78 -10.97 -22.56 -10.25
CA ALA A 78 -11.56 -23.90 -10.35
C ALA A 78 -11.26 -24.60 -11.69
N ARG A 79 -10.83 -23.85 -12.70
CA ARG A 79 -10.54 -24.35 -14.05
C ARG A 79 -9.06 -24.58 -14.32
N LEU A 80 -8.20 -24.23 -13.38
CA LEU A 80 -6.75 -24.25 -13.51
C LEU A 80 -6.14 -25.36 -12.65
N ASP A 81 -5.11 -26.00 -13.18
CA ASP A 81 -4.27 -26.89 -12.39
C ASP A 81 -3.27 -26.10 -11.52
N ASP A 82 -2.56 -26.81 -10.63
CA ASP A 82 -1.65 -26.16 -9.68
C ASP A 82 -0.42 -25.53 -10.36
N LEU A 83 0.02 -26.05 -11.50
CA LEU A 83 1.16 -25.50 -12.24
C LEU A 83 0.76 -24.21 -12.96
N GLU A 84 -0.40 -24.21 -13.60
CA GLU A 84 -0.99 -23.02 -14.23
C GLU A 84 -1.23 -21.91 -13.18
N ILE A 85 -1.76 -22.27 -12.02
CA ILE A 85 -1.94 -21.34 -10.89
C ILE A 85 -0.61 -20.75 -10.45
N HIS A 86 0.42 -21.59 -10.25
CA HIS A 86 1.72 -21.11 -9.82
C HIS A 86 2.29 -20.08 -10.82
N GLN A 87 2.23 -20.37 -12.12
CA GLN A 87 2.73 -19.49 -13.15
C GLN A 87 1.97 -18.15 -13.18
N LEU A 88 0.64 -18.20 -13.22
CA LEU A 88 -0.19 -17.00 -13.26
C LEU A 88 -0.06 -16.18 -11.97
N LEU A 89 0.06 -16.83 -10.81
CA LEU A 89 0.28 -16.18 -9.53
C LEU A 89 1.55 -15.32 -9.57
N TRP A 90 2.68 -15.89 -9.96
CA TRP A 90 3.95 -15.16 -9.98
C TRP A 90 3.99 -14.07 -11.05
N GLU A 91 3.41 -14.31 -12.23
CA GLU A 91 3.24 -13.25 -13.25
C GLU A 91 2.43 -12.07 -12.67
N THR A 92 1.34 -12.37 -11.97
CA THR A 92 0.48 -11.36 -11.34
C THR A 92 1.22 -10.58 -10.25
N ILE A 93 1.97 -11.28 -9.39
CA ILE A 93 2.76 -10.65 -8.32
C ILE A 93 3.80 -9.68 -8.92
N HIS A 94 4.48 -10.06 -10.00
CA HIS A 94 5.42 -9.17 -10.68
C HIS A 94 4.75 -7.94 -11.29
N ARG A 95 3.59 -8.12 -11.94
CA ARG A 95 2.81 -6.99 -12.45
C ARG A 95 2.37 -6.05 -11.33
N LEU A 96 1.94 -6.57 -10.18
CA LEU A 96 1.61 -5.76 -9.01
C LEU A 96 2.82 -4.94 -8.53
N ASP A 97 4.00 -5.56 -8.46
CA ASP A 97 5.26 -4.87 -8.08
C ASP A 97 5.61 -3.73 -9.05
N GLU A 98 5.41 -3.91 -10.36
CA GLU A 98 5.58 -2.85 -11.36
C GLU A 98 4.67 -1.63 -11.11
N GLN A 99 3.49 -1.85 -10.53
CA GLN A 99 2.56 -0.81 -10.09
C GLN A 99 2.82 -0.33 -8.64
N ARG A 100 3.93 -0.74 -8.04
CA ARG A 100 4.29 -0.48 -6.63
C ARG A 100 3.25 -0.98 -5.63
N ILE A 101 2.70 -2.16 -5.89
CA ILE A 101 1.83 -2.88 -4.96
C ILE A 101 2.61 -4.09 -4.45
N ALA A 102 2.91 -4.11 -3.16
CA ALA A 102 3.62 -5.20 -2.51
C ALA A 102 2.66 -6.01 -1.65
N LEU A 103 2.80 -7.34 -1.67
CA LEU A 103 2.02 -8.25 -0.85
C LEU A 103 2.80 -8.60 0.42
N ALA A 104 2.11 -8.66 1.54
CA ALA A 104 2.68 -8.97 2.85
C ALA A 104 1.91 -10.09 3.56
N TYR A 105 2.61 -10.81 4.44
CA TYR A 105 2.08 -11.94 5.22
C TYR A 105 1.43 -13.04 4.37
N THR A 106 2.14 -13.51 3.35
CA THR A 106 1.61 -14.46 2.36
C THR A 106 1.93 -15.93 2.64
N ASP A 107 2.98 -16.19 3.40
CA ASP A 107 3.66 -17.50 3.47
C ASP A 107 2.87 -18.61 4.18
N HIS A 108 1.75 -18.26 4.82
CA HIS A 108 0.79 -19.20 5.37
C HIS A 108 -0.18 -19.77 4.32
N LEU A 109 -0.27 -19.14 3.14
CA LEU A 109 -1.17 -19.52 2.05
C LEU A 109 -0.43 -20.35 1.01
N SER A 110 -1.00 -21.48 0.56
CA SER A 110 -0.55 -22.13 -0.67
C SER A 110 -0.73 -21.21 -1.88
N ASP A 111 -0.08 -21.53 -3.00
CA ASP A 111 -0.22 -20.74 -4.24
C ASP A 111 -1.68 -20.62 -4.67
N ARG A 112 -2.46 -21.71 -4.59
CA ARG A 112 -3.89 -21.71 -4.90
C ARG A 112 -4.68 -20.80 -3.96
N GLN A 113 -4.37 -20.79 -2.68
CA GLN A 113 -5.03 -19.89 -1.73
C GLN A 113 -4.66 -18.43 -1.99
N LEU A 114 -3.38 -18.11 -2.19
CA LEU A 114 -2.94 -16.75 -2.49
C LEU A 114 -3.52 -16.26 -3.83
N TYR A 115 -3.58 -17.12 -4.83
CA TYR A 115 -4.22 -16.83 -6.11
C TYR A 115 -5.71 -16.50 -5.94
N CYS A 116 -6.43 -17.25 -5.11
CA CYS A 116 -7.83 -16.96 -4.80
C CYS A 116 -7.99 -15.60 -4.10
N VAL A 117 -7.09 -15.24 -3.19
CA VAL A 117 -7.08 -13.91 -2.53
C VAL A 117 -6.86 -12.81 -3.56
N LEU A 118 -5.91 -12.99 -4.49
CA LEU A 118 -5.69 -12.02 -5.57
C LEU A 118 -6.92 -11.85 -6.45
N TYR A 119 -7.50 -12.97 -6.90
CA TYR A 119 -8.66 -13.01 -7.78
C TYR A 119 -9.91 -12.38 -7.15
N ARG A 120 -10.23 -12.72 -5.90
CA ARG A 120 -11.49 -12.35 -5.25
C ARG A 120 -11.41 -11.04 -4.47
N ASP A 121 -10.29 -10.81 -3.79
CA ASP A 121 -10.21 -9.80 -2.75
C ASP A 121 -9.31 -8.62 -3.17
N ILE A 122 -8.17 -8.86 -3.81
CA ILE A 122 -7.21 -7.79 -4.13
C ILE A 122 -7.60 -7.07 -5.43
N LEU A 123 -7.64 -7.80 -6.56
CA LEU A 123 -7.87 -7.19 -7.88
C LEU A 123 -9.22 -6.46 -8.04
N PRO A 124 -10.32 -6.92 -7.42
CA PRO A 124 -11.59 -6.21 -7.48
C PRO A 124 -11.68 -5.00 -6.53
N THR A 125 -10.79 -4.88 -5.54
CA THR A 125 -10.89 -3.80 -4.55
C THR A 125 -10.64 -2.45 -5.19
N ALA A 126 -11.54 -1.52 -4.90
CA ALA A 126 -11.52 -0.17 -5.40
C ALA A 126 -10.55 0.67 -4.56
N GLU A 127 -9.40 0.97 -5.15
CA GLU A 127 -8.36 1.78 -4.54
C GLU A 127 -8.12 3.04 -5.36
N LYS A 128 -7.63 4.08 -4.71
CA LYS A 128 -7.26 5.31 -5.40
C LYS A 128 -5.98 5.11 -6.20
N LYS A 129 -6.03 5.33 -7.52
CA LYS A 129 -4.89 5.20 -8.42
C LYS A 129 -4.07 6.49 -8.47
N LEU A 130 -2.94 6.50 -7.77
CA LEU A 130 -1.96 7.59 -7.82
C LEU A 130 -0.98 7.38 -8.98
N GLU A 131 -1.00 8.25 -9.99
CA GLU A 131 -0.07 8.21 -11.13
C GLU A 131 1.40 8.25 -10.71
N ARG A 132 1.71 8.99 -9.64
CA ARG A 132 3.07 9.09 -9.08
C ARG A 132 3.03 8.78 -7.58
N ARG A 133 2.97 7.49 -7.25
CA ARG A 133 3.00 7.03 -5.86
C ARG A 133 4.43 7.11 -5.31
N ALA A 134 4.64 7.91 -4.27
CA ALA A 134 5.97 8.08 -3.65
C ALA A 134 6.46 6.78 -2.98
N GLY A 135 5.53 5.95 -2.46
CA GLY A 135 5.82 4.67 -1.80
C GLY A 135 5.07 3.49 -2.42
N TYR A 136 5.18 2.35 -1.76
CA TYR A 136 4.43 1.13 -2.09
C TYR A 136 3.07 1.13 -1.38
N LEU A 137 2.05 0.63 -2.08
CA LEU A 137 0.83 0.16 -1.44
C LEU A 137 1.11 -1.26 -0.92
N TYR A 138 1.04 -1.45 0.40
CA TYR A 138 1.16 -2.78 0.99
C TYR A 138 -0.22 -3.39 1.17
N TRP A 139 -0.41 -4.57 0.60
CA TRP A 139 -1.58 -5.39 0.86
C TRP A 139 -1.24 -6.50 1.84
N PHE A 140 -1.83 -6.45 3.03
CA PHE A 140 -1.67 -7.48 4.04
C PHE A 140 -2.65 -8.62 3.75
N CYS A 141 -2.14 -9.81 3.42
CA CYS A 141 -2.98 -10.99 3.17
C CYS A 141 -3.51 -11.65 4.46
N LEU A 142 -3.17 -11.08 5.61
CA LEU A 142 -3.64 -11.48 6.93
C LEU A 142 -3.57 -10.26 7.85
N ASP A 143 -4.66 -10.00 8.57
CA ASP A 143 -4.73 -9.02 9.64
C ASP A 143 -4.69 -9.74 11.00
N GLU A 144 -4.10 -9.10 12.02
CA GLU A 144 -4.07 -9.58 13.40
C GLU A 144 -5.48 -9.79 13.98
N GLN A 145 -6.47 -9.00 13.53
CA GLN A 145 -7.83 -9.01 14.05
C GLN A 145 -8.76 -9.98 13.30
N ASP A 146 -8.55 -10.20 11.99
CA ASP A 146 -9.44 -11.02 11.16
C ASP A 146 -9.25 -12.52 11.40
N ASP A 147 -8.01 -12.98 11.54
CA ASP A 147 -7.68 -14.36 11.92
C ASP A 147 -6.53 -14.38 12.93
N PRO A 148 -6.83 -14.03 14.21
CA PRO A 148 -5.84 -14.04 15.29
C PRO A 148 -5.14 -15.39 15.47
N PRO A 149 -5.81 -16.56 15.37
CA PRO A 149 -5.12 -17.84 15.45
C PRO A 149 -3.99 -18.00 14.43
N THR A 150 -4.23 -17.69 13.15
CA THR A 150 -3.21 -17.77 12.09
C THR A 150 -2.11 -16.72 12.31
N TRP A 151 -2.47 -15.50 12.70
CA TRP A 151 -1.52 -14.43 13.03
C TRP A 151 -0.58 -14.85 14.16
N LEU A 152 -1.14 -15.34 15.27
CA LEU A 152 -0.38 -15.78 16.44
C LEU A 152 0.55 -16.94 16.12
N ARG A 153 0.10 -17.90 15.29
CA ARG A 153 0.87 -19.07 14.90
C ARG A 153 2.11 -18.71 14.08
N TYR A 154 1.99 -17.76 13.16
CA TYR A 154 3.02 -17.54 12.12
C TYR A 154 3.75 -16.18 12.19
N TYR A 155 3.07 -15.09 12.52
CA TYR A 155 3.59 -13.73 12.32
C TYR A 155 3.73 -12.90 13.59
N ALA A 156 2.89 -13.15 14.61
CA ALA A 156 2.90 -12.37 15.84
C ALA A 156 4.27 -12.45 16.52
N SER A 157 4.78 -11.29 16.95
CA SER A 157 5.94 -11.17 17.81
C SER A 157 5.66 -11.69 19.22
N GLU A 158 6.72 -11.93 20.00
CA GLU A 158 6.54 -12.38 21.39
C GLU A 158 5.75 -11.38 22.26
N PRO A 159 6.01 -10.06 22.18
CA PRO A 159 5.18 -9.07 22.87
C PRO A 159 3.70 -9.10 22.47
N GLN A 160 3.39 -9.26 21.18
CA GLN A 160 2.00 -9.38 20.71
C GLN A 160 1.32 -10.61 21.29
N ARG A 161 2.00 -11.76 21.31
CA ARG A 161 1.48 -13.00 21.89
C ARG A 161 1.20 -12.87 23.39
N GLN A 162 2.09 -12.21 24.14
CA GLN A 162 1.91 -11.96 25.57
C GLN A 162 0.74 -11.02 25.84
N ARG A 163 0.60 -9.96 25.04
CA ARG A 163 -0.53 -9.03 25.11
C ARG A 163 -1.85 -9.76 24.85
N TRP A 164 -1.92 -10.52 23.75
CA TRP A 164 -3.09 -11.32 23.43
C TRP A 164 -3.45 -12.30 24.55
N ALA A 165 -2.45 -12.97 25.14
CA ALA A 165 -2.64 -13.91 26.24
C ALA A 165 -3.23 -13.25 27.48
N TRP A 166 -2.75 -12.06 27.83
CA TRP A 166 -3.27 -11.25 28.93
C TRP A 166 -4.71 -10.84 28.67
N GLU A 167 -4.99 -10.26 27.49
CA GLU A 167 -6.31 -9.72 27.13
C GLU A 167 -7.37 -10.82 27.05
N ASN A 168 -7.02 -11.98 26.52
CA ASN A 168 -7.94 -13.08 26.29
C ASN A 168 -7.95 -14.11 27.43
N SER A 169 -7.05 -13.97 28.42
CA SER A 169 -6.84 -14.95 29.50
C SER A 169 -6.65 -16.39 28.98
N GLN A 170 -5.97 -16.53 27.84
CA GLN A 170 -5.77 -17.79 27.13
C GLN A 170 -4.31 -17.96 26.71
N LEU A 171 -3.87 -19.22 26.55
CA LEU A 171 -2.56 -19.51 25.99
C LEU A 171 -2.60 -19.35 24.46
N PRO A 172 -1.67 -18.59 23.86
CA PRO A 172 -1.64 -18.43 22.41
C PRO A 172 -1.27 -19.76 21.74
N PRO A 173 -1.79 -20.02 20.53
CA PRO A 173 -1.47 -21.25 19.79
C PRO A 173 0.04 -21.39 19.62
N PRO A 174 0.61 -22.61 19.60
CA PRO A 174 2.04 -22.80 19.45
C PRO A 174 2.53 -22.13 18.16
N ARG A 175 3.75 -21.59 18.18
CA ARG A 175 4.38 -21.08 16.96
C ARG A 175 4.68 -22.23 16.02
N GLU A 176 4.46 -22.00 14.74
CA GLU A 176 4.79 -22.95 13.69
C GLU A 176 5.62 -22.26 12.60
N GLN A 177 6.36 -23.06 11.84
CA GLN A 177 7.08 -22.55 10.67
C GLN A 177 6.08 -22.25 9.55
N LEU A 178 6.37 -21.21 8.79
CA LEU A 178 5.58 -20.87 7.62
C LEU A 178 5.61 -22.02 6.60
N PRO A 179 4.45 -22.54 6.18
CA PRO A 179 4.38 -23.73 5.33
C PRO A 179 4.87 -23.47 3.89
N TYR A 180 4.76 -22.24 3.39
CA TYR A 180 5.08 -21.88 2.01
C TYR A 180 5.97 -20.63 1.96
N PRO A 181 7.22 -20.72 2.44
CA PRO A 181 8.14 -19.59 2.47
C PRO A 181 8.42 -19.09 1.05
N ARG A 182 8.30 -17.79 0.81
CA ARG A 182 8.58 -17.19 -0.51
C ARG A 182 9.33 -15.88 -0.40
N VAL A 183 10.04 -15.54 -1.47
CA VAL A 183 10.73 -14.24 -1.60
C VAL A 183 9.87 -13.38 -2.50
N MET A 184 9.11 -12.46 -1.91
CA MET A 184 8.29 -11.53 -2.67
C MET A 184 9.15 -10.46 -3.36
N PRO A 185 8.79 -10.02 -4.57
CA PRO A 185 9.38 -8.83 -5.17
C PRO A 185 8.94 -7.58 -4.40
N GLY A 186 9.71 -6.52 -4.56
CA GLY A 186 9.49 -5.25 -3.88
C GLY A 186 10.14 -5.17 -2.49
N PRO A 187 9.95 -4.05 -1.80
CA PRO A 187 10.48 -3.83 -0.46
C PRO A 187 9.78 -4.73 0.58
N PRO A 188 10.49 -5.11 1.67
CA PRO A 188 9.86 -5.81 2.77
C PRO A 188 8.79 -4.93 3.43
N PRO A 189 7.72 -5.52 4.01
CA PRO A 189 6.71 -4.76 4.71
C PRO A 189 7.32 -3.93 5.85
N PRO A 190 6.73 -2.77 6.16
CA PRO A 190 7.13 -1.99 7.32
C PRO A 190 6.98 -2.83 8.59
N VAL A 191 7.96 -2.73 9.48
CA VAL A 191 8.04 -3.45 10.76
C VAL A 191 7.31 -2.68 11.86
#